data_AF-A0A5B8XYA0-F1
#
_entry.id   AF-A0A5B8XYA0-F1
#
_cell.length_a   1.000
_cell.length_b   1.000
_cell.length_c   1.000
_cell.angle_alpha   90.00
_cell.angle_beta   90.00
_cell.angle_gamma   90.00
#
_symmetry.space_group_name_H-M   'P 1'
#
loop_
_entity.id
_entity.type
_entity.pdbx_description
1 polymer ?
#
loop_
_entity_poly.entity_id
_entity_poly.type
_entity_poly.pdbx_seq_one_letter_code
_entity_poly.pdbx_strand_id
1 'polypeptide(L)' 'MTHLAPSSIADLRTLQSEHELLEHRLEALKARKSHSPEERYEIQVIKKRKLALKDRIRELS' A
#
# COMPACT_ATOMS: atom_id res chain seq x y z
N MET A 1 6.37 -1.14 27.93
CA MET A 1 6.50 0.16 27.23
C MET A 1 7.47 -0.05 26.08
N THR A 2 6.97 -0.29 24.87
CA THR A 2 7.79 -0.43 23.67
C THR A 2 8.23 0.97 23.24
N HIS A 3 9.49 1.31 23.50
CA HIS A 3 10.14 2.47 22.88
C HIS A 3 10.31 2.15 21.39
N LEU A 4 9.37 2.58 20.56
CA LEU A 4 9.55 2.59 19.11
C LEU A 4 10.70 3.54 18.81
N ALA A 5 11.77 3.02 18.20
CA ALA A 5 12.87 3.85 17.74
C ALA A 5 12.34 4.91 16.76
N PRO A 6 12.90 6.13 16.74
CA PRO A 6 12.44 7.19 15.83
C PRO A 6 12.50 6.76 14.34
N SER A 7 13.40 5.82 14.00
CA SER A 7 13.45 5.18 12.68
C SER A 7 12.19 4.36 12.38
N SER A 8 11.71 3.54 13.33
CA SER A 8 10.50 2.72 13.16
C SER A 8 9.23 3.55 12.98
N ILE A 9 9.16 4.73 13.60
CA ILE A 9 8.04 5.66 13.44
C ILE A 9 8.07 6.32 12.05
N ALA A 10 9.25 6.73 11.58
CA ALA A 10 9.43 7.28 10.24
C ALA A 10 9.13 6.22 9.16
N ASP A 11 9.55 4.97 9.39
CA ASP A 11 9.27 3.83 8.51
C ASP A 11 7.77 3.53 8.47
N LEU A 12 7.09 3.49 9.61
CA LEU A 12 5.64 3.31 9.69
C LEU A 12 4.89 4.38 8.89
N ARG A 13 5.24 5.65 9.07
CA ARG A 13 4.60 6.76 8.37
C ARG A 13 4.82 6.64 6.86
N THR A 14 6.02 6.27 6.43
CA THR A 14 6.34 6.04 5.01
C THR A 14 5.48 4.92 4.43
N LEU A 15 5.39 3.78 5.13
CA LEU A 15 4.60 2.62 4.69
C LEU A 15 3.10 2.94 4.62
N GLN A 16 2.59 3.73 5.56
CA GLN A 16 1.20 4.19 5.55
C GLN A 16 0.93 5.10 4.34
N SER A 17 1.81 6.08 4.07
CA SER A 17 1.67 6.95 2.90
C SER A 17 1.76 6.16 1.58
N GLU A 18 2.65 5.17 1.49
CA GLU A 18 2.72 4.30 0.31
C GLU A 18 1.44 3.46 0.14
N HIS A 19 0.89 2.95 1.25
CA HIS A 19 -0.37 2.20 1.22
C HIS A 19 -1.55 3.07 0.76
N GLU A 20 -1.65 4.31 1.23
CA GLU A 20 -2.67 5.29 0.80
C GLU A 20 -2.56 5.63 -0.68
N LEU A 21 -1.35 5.89 -1.18
CA LEU A 21 -1.11 6.15 -2.60
C LEU A 21 -1.57 4.98 -3.48
N LEU A 22 -1.26 3.76 -3.05
CA LEU A 22 -1.68 2.55 -3.75
C LEU A 22 -3.20 2.31 -3.67
N GLU A 23 -3.85 2.67 -2.57
CA GLU A 23 -5.33 2.65 -2.45
C GLU A 23 -5.95 3.61 -3.46
N HIS A 24 -5.53 4.88 -3.47
CA HIS A 24 -6.05 5.87 -4.41
C HIS A 24 -5.85 5.45 -5.87
N ARG A 25 -4.68 4.88 -6.20
CA ARG A 25 -4.43 4.37 -7.54
C ARG A 25 -5.35 3.20 -7.89
N LEU A 26 -5.58 2.29 -6.93
CA LEU A 26 -6.47 1.16 -7.12
C LEU A 26 -7.93 1.61 -7.30
N GLU A 27 -8.38 2.60 -6.54
CA GLU A 27 -9.72 3.18 -6.69
C GLU A 27 -9.89 3.87 -8.04
N ALA A 28 -8.91 4.66 -8.46
CA ALA A 28 -8.92 5.30 -9.78
C ALA A 28 -9.00 4.28 -10.92
N LEU A 29 -8.29 3.16 -10.80
CA LEU A 29 -8.38 2.06 -11.75
C LEU A 29 -9.76 1.39 -11.67
N LYS A 30 -10.26 1.02 -10.49
CA LYS A 30 -11.58 0.39 -10.31
C LYS A 30 -12.76 1.24 -10.79
N ALA A 31 -12.65 2.56 -10.75
CA ALA A 31 -13.69 3.47 -11.25
C ALA A 31 -13.87 3.38 -12.78
N ARG A 32 -12.88 2.85 -13.51
CA ARG A 32 -12.97 2.61 -14.96
C ARG A 32 -13.82 1.38 -15.23
N LYS A 33 -14.76 1.49 -16.19
CA LYS A 33 -15.66 0.39 -16.61
C LYS A 33 -14.94 -0.74 -17.35
N SER A 34 -13.78 -0.46 -17.92
CA SER A 34 -12.93 -1.42 -18.61
C SER A 34 -11.47 -1.18 -18.28
N HIS A 35 -10.69 -2.26 -18.30
CA HIS A 35 -9.26 -2.25 -18.05
C HIS A 35 -8.52 -2.91 -19.20
N SER A 36 -7.48 -2.24 -19.70
CA SER A 36 -6.50 -2.83 -20.60
C SER A 36 -5.75 -4.00 -19.91
N PRO A 37 -5.08 -4.89 -20.67
CA PRO A 37 -4.24 -5.94 -20.09
C PRO A 37 -3.21 -5.39 -19.09
N GLU A 38 -2.61 -4.24 -19.40
CA GLU A 38 -1.62 -3.55 -18.57
C GLU A 38 -2.25 -3.05 -17.27
N GLU A 39 -3.45 -2.45 -17.34
CA GLU A 39 -4.18 -1.98 -16.17
C GLU A 39 -4.64 -3.15 -15.28
N ARG A 40 -5.05 -4.28 -15.87
CA ARG A 40 -5.39 -5.49 -15.12
C ARG A 40 -4.18 -6.04 -14.37
N TYR A 41 -3.03 -6.04 -15.04
CA TYR A 41 -1.76 -6.40 -14.41
C TYR A 41 -1.40 -5.43 -13.27
N GLU A 42 -1.53 -4.13 -13.51
CA GLU A 42 -1.29 -3.08 -12.51
C GLU A 42 -2.19 -3.28 -11.27
N ILE A 43 -3.48 -3.55 -11.46
CA ILE A 43 -4.42 -3.86 -10.37
C ILE A 43 -3.94 -5.06 -9.54
N GLN A 44 -3.46 -6.14 -10.18
CA GLN A 44 -2.94 -7.31 -9.46
C GLN A 44 -1.68 -6.99 -8.68
N VAL A 45 -0.76 -6.22 -9.26
CA VAL A 45 0.48 -5.79 -8.62
C VAL A 45 0.17 -4.88 -7.42
N ILE A 46 -0.70 -3.89 -7.58
CA ILE A 46 -1.12 -2.97 -6.51
C ILE A 46 -1.72 -3.75 -5.35
N LYS A 47 -2.62 -4.71 -5.61
CA LYS A 47 -3.21 -5.56 -4.55
C LYS A 47 -2.15 -6.32 -3.75
N LYS A 48 -1.15 -6.91 -4.43
CA LYS A 48 -0.04 -7.62 -3.76
C LYS A 48 0.81 -6.67 -2.92
N ARG A 49 1.17 -5.50 -3.45
CA ARG A 49 1.96 -4.50 -2.73
C ARG A 49 1.25 -4.00 -1.49
N LYS A 50 -0.05 -3.69 -1.58
CA LYS A 50 -0.86 -3.28 -0.42
C LYS A 50 -0.91 -4.34 0.67
N LEU A 51 -1.02 -5.62 0.29
CA LEU A 51 -0.99 -6.72 1.27
C LEU A 51 0.36 -6.76 2.00
N ALA A 52 1.47 -6.70 1.27
CA ALA A 52 2.82 -6.69 1.85
C ALA A 52 3.04 -5.47 2.75
N LEU A 53 2.59 -4.27 2.35
CA LEU A 53 2.67 -3.07 3.18
C LEU A 53 1.84 -3.21 4.46
N LYS A 54 0.63 -3.77 4.38
CA LYS A 54 -0.21 -4.01 5.55
C LYS A 54 0.45 -4.98 6.52
N ASP A 55 1.07 -6.03 6.02
CA ASP A 55 1.81 -7.00 6.84
C ASP A 55 3.03 -6.32 7.50
N ARG A 56 3.75 -5.49 6.74
CA ARG A 56 4.90 -4.73 7.28
C ARG A 56 4.50 -3.68 8.32
N ILE A 57 3.38 -3.00 8.11
CA ILE A 57 2.82 -2.06 9.10
C ILE A 57 2.50 -2.80 10.39
N ARG A 58 1.86 -3.99 10.31
CA ARG A 58 1.55 -4.82 11.48
C ARG A 58 2.78 -5.30 12.24
N GLU A 59 3.89 -5.54 11.55
CA GLU A 59 5.17 -5.90 12.18
C GLU A 59 5.81 -4.73 12.95
N LEU A 60 5.52 -3.50 12.53
CA LEU A 60 6.13 -2.28 13.08
C LEU A 60 5.23 -1.52 14.06
N SER A 61 3.92 -1.78 14.05
CA SER A 61 2.90 -1.18 14.94
C SER A 61 2.78 -1.91 16.26
#